data_AF-A0AAW7JTE6-F1
#
_entry.id   AF-A0AAW7JTE6-F1
#
_cell.length_a   1.000
_cell.length_b   1.000
_cell.length_c   1.000
_cell.angle_alpha   90.00
_cell.angle_beta   90.00
_cell.angle_gamma   90.00
#
_symmetry.space_group_name_H-M   'P 1'
#
loop_
_entity.id
_entity.type
_entity.pdbx_description
1 polymer ?
#
loop_
_entity_poly.entity_id
_entity_poly.type
_entity_poly.pdbx_seq_one_letter_code
_entity_poly.pdbx_strand_id
1 'polypeptide(L)'
;MIEVLIYSLIIGAIGGGCLAAGAARMFRAPEVQAMGSFRTLGELNACGGDPISHFSFGLGFLFSSAASAVAAGSLTQDVFHRIIPNWAAGILLMGNKKVEETLQNPAKMLFAGAGVGAVVVAFLNTLSAIIPEKLSTIASEVLVPATTYLINPVMPAIFWLAAIDGGKMCGMWATVLGGISALVTGNALPGLVLGILVGKSAEENGYKSNVVRLLIAIVIIMFVAIAYFRGFFDQFFVAAA
;
A
#
# COMPACT_ATOMS: atom_id res chain seq x y z
N MET A 1 -17.81 15.75 -20.92
CA MET A 1 -17.98 16.16 -19.51
C MET A 1 -19.13 15.45 -18.81
N ILE A 2 -20.37 15.53 -19.31
CA ILE A 2 -21.53 14.84 -18.69
C ILE A 2 -21.34 13.32 -18.65
N GLU A 3 -20.83 12.73 -19.72
CA GLU A 3 -20.54 11.29 -19.78
C GLU A 3 -19.50 10.85 -18.73
N VAL A 4 -18.39 11.59 -18.60
CA VAL A 4 -17.36 11.36 -17.57
C VAL A 4 -17.97 11.43 -16.17
N LEU A 5 -18.83 12.42 -15.91
CA LEU A 5 -19.51 12.57 -14.62
C LEU A 5 -20.41 11.36 -14.32
N ILE A 6 -21.23 10.93 -15.28
CA ILE A 6 -22.14 9.79 -15.10
C ILE A 6 -21.35 8.49 -14.85
N TYR A 7 -20.34 8.18 -15.67
CA TYR A 7 -19.52 7.00 -15.44
C TYR A 7 -18.77 7.07 -14.12
N SER A 8 -18.25 8.24 -13.74
CA SER A 8 -17.54 8.39 -12.48
C SER A 8 -18.46 8.19 -11.26
N LEU A 9 -19.71 8.65 -11.33
CA LEU A 9 -20.70 8.39 -10.29
C LEU A 9 -21.00 6.89 -10.17
N ILE A 10 -21.21 6.19 -11.29
CA ILE A 10 -21.52 4.75 -11.30
C ILE A 10 -20.32 3.93 -10.80
N ILE A 11 -19.14 4.15 -11.37
CA ILE A 11 -17.91 3.43 -11.01
C ILE A 11 -17.55 3.73 -9.55
N GLY A 12 -17.65 5.00 -9.14
CA GLY A 12 -17.44 5.41 -7.76
C GLY A 12 -18.41 4.74 -6.80
N ALA A 13 -19.70 4.67 -7.12
CA ALA A 13 -20.70 4.03 -6.28
C ALA A 13 -20.45 2.53 -6.13
N ILE A 14 -20.24 1.83 -7.25
CA ILE A 14 -20.04 0.37 -7.25
C ILE A 14 -18.70 0.04 -6.57
N GLY A 15 -17.60 0.68 -7.01
CA GLY A 15 -16.27 0.42 -6.48
C GLY A 15 -16.17 0.77 -5.00
N GLY A 16 -16.64 1.97 -4.62
CA GLY A 16 -16.63 2.43 -3.24
C GLY A 16 -17.47 1.56 -2.30
N GLY A 17 -18.67 1.17 -2.73
CA GLY A 17 -19.55 0.30 -1.95
C GLY A 17 -18.98 -1.10 -1.77
N CYS A 18 -18.51 -1.74 -2.85
CA CYS A 18 -17.93 -3.09 -2.80
C CYS A 18 -16.69 -3.16 -1.89
N LEU A 19 -15.81 -2.16 -1.96
CA LEU A 19 -14.57 -2.12 -1.18
C LEU A 19 -14.81 -1.81 0.29
N ALA A 20 -15.68 -0.84 0.60
CA ALA A 20 -16.05 -0.53 1.97
C ALA A 20 -16.76 -1.72 2.65
N ALA A 21 -17.68 -2.38 1.93
CA ALA A 21 -18.32 -3.60 2.41
C ALA A 21 -17.32 -4.75 2.58
N GLY A 22 -16.40 -4.92 1.61
CA GLY A 22 -15.33 -5.92 1.67
C GLY A 22 -14.42 -5.75 2.87
N ALA A 23 -14.03 -4.51 3.19
CA ALA A 23 -13.24 -4.18 4.38
C ALA A 23 -14.03 -4.47 5.67
N ALA A 24 -15.30 -4.06 5.74
CA ALA A 24 -16.17 -4.32 6.89
C ALA A 24 -16.37 -5.81 7.17
N ARG A 25 -16.44 -6.65 6.13
CA ARG A 25 -16.56 -8.11 6.27
C ARG A 25 -15.33 -8.75 6.92
N MET A 26 -14.14 -8.13 6.79
CA MET A 26 -12.93 -8.68 7.40
C MET A 26 -13.00 -8.73 8.94
N PHE A 27 -13.83 -7.89 9.56
CA PHE A 27 -14.07 -7.92 11.01
C PHE A 27 -14.81 -9.19 11.49
N ARG A 28 -15.34 -10.01 10.58
CA ARG A 28 -16.12 -11.21 10.89
C ARG A 28 -15.49 -12.51 10.34
N ALA A 29 -14.16 -12.53 10.19
CA ALA A 29 -13.38 -13.69 9.72
C ALA A 29 -14.01 -14.41 8.49
N PRO A 30 -14.00 -13.77 7.31
CA PRO A 30 -14.67 -14.32 6.13
C PRO A 30 -13.88 -15.47 5.49
N GLU A 31 -14.60 -16.48 4.99
CA GLU A 31 -14.05 -17.62 4.25
C GLU A 31 -13.43 -17.23 2.90
N VAL A 32 -13.89 -16.12 2.30
CA VAL A 32 -13.37 -15.57 1.04
C VAL A 32 -12.99 -14.11 1.26
N GLN A 33 -11.73 -13.80 0.96
CA GLN A 33 -11.13 -12.47 1.14
C GLN A 33 -11.24 -11.64 -0.15
N ALA A 34 -11.56 -10.36 -0.02
CA ALA A 34 -11.54 -9.43 -1.13
C ALA A 34 -10.14 -8.84 -1.32
N MET A 35 -9.68 -8.67 -2.56
CA MET A 35 -8.37 -8.09 -2.84
C MET A 35 -8.22 -6.71 -2.18
N GLY A 36 -7.13 -6.50 -1.43
CA GLY A 36 -6.82 -5.24 -0.75
C GLY A 36 -7.57 -4.97 0.57
N SER A 37 -8.46 -5.87 1.01
CA SER A 37 -9.26 -5.66 2.24
C SER A 37 -8.43 -5.65 3.53
N PHE A 38 -7.29 -6.35 3.59
CA PHE A 38 -6.40 -6.34 4.76
C PHE A 38 -5.72 -4.99 4.99
N ARG A 39 -5.29 -4.35 3.90
CA ARG A 39 -4.70 -3.02 3.98
C ARG A 39 -5.71 -2.03 4.52
N THR A 40 -6.89 -2.00 3.90
CA THR A 40 -7.99 -1.13 4.36
C THR A 40 -8.39 -1.44 5.80
N LEU A 41 -8.47 -2.71 6.19
CA LEU A 41 -8.77 -3.10 7.58
C LEU A 41 -7.75 -2.55 8.57
N GLY A 42 -6.46 -2.67 8.29
CA GLY A 42 -5.40 -2.16 9.15
C GLY A 42 -5.48 -0.64 9.30
N GLU A 43 -5.73 0.08 8.21
CA GLU A 43 -5.88 1.53 8.20
C GLU A 43 -7.16 2.00 8.92
N LEU A 44 -8.27 1.28 8.78
CA LEU A 44 -9.50 1.55 9.54
C LEU A 44 -9.29 1.34 11.04
N ASN A 45 -8.59 0.27 11.42
CA ASN A 45 -8.29 0.00 12.83
C ASN A 45 -7.34 1.04 13.45
N ALA A 46 -6.41 1.59 12.66
CA ALA A 46 -5.50 2.63 13.13
C ALA A 46 -6.22 3.91 13.57
N CYS A 47 -7.43 4.17 13.07
CA CYS A 47 -8.26 5.31 13.47
C CYS A 47 -9.08 5.07 14.74
N GLY A 48 -9.08 3.85 15.28
CA GLY A 48 -9.67 3.53 16.59
C GLY A 48 -11.18 3.81 16.73
N GLY A 49 -11.93 3.90 15.64
CA GLY A 49 -13.34 4.26 15.66
C GLY A 49 -13.63 5.73 15.96
N ASP A 50 -12.61 6.60 15.93
CA ASP A 50 -12.79 8.05 16.05
C ASP A 50 -13.16 8.67 14.68
N PRO A 51 -14.33 9.32 14.55
CA PRO A 51 -14.77 9.87 13.27
C PRO A 51 -13.82 10.92 12.68
N ILE A 52 -13.17 11.73 13.54
CA ILE A 52 -12.27 12.80 13.10
C ILE A 52 -10.98 12.21 12.54
N SER A 53 -10.44 11.18 13.20
CA SER A 53 -9.26 10.45 12.75
C SER A 53 -9.48 9.80 11.40
N HIS A 54 -10.63 9.14 11.20
CA HIS A 54 -11.01 8.58 9.90
C HIS A 54 -11.11 9.65 8.80
N PHE A 55 -11.76 10.78 9.07
CA PHE A 55 -11.88 11.85 8.07
C PHE A 55 -10.52 12.47 7.74
N SER A 56 -9.71 12.75 8.76
CA SER A 56 -8.37 13.33 8.62
C SER A 56 -7.43 12.41 7.87
N PHE A 57 -7.49 11.09 8.13
CA PHE A 57 -6.72 10.09 7.40
C PHE A 57 -7.05 10.13 5.91
N GLY A 58 -8.34 10.06 5.54
CA GLY A 58 -8.75 10.13 4.14
C GLY A 58 -8.38 11.47 3.47
N LEU A 59 -8.48 12.59 4.19
CA LEU A 59 -8.09 13.90 3.68
C LEU A 59 -6.59 13.98 3.39
N GLY A 60 -5.76 13.35 4.22
CA GLY A 60 -4.31 13.27 4.02
C GLY A 60 -3.91 12.65 2.68
N PHE A 61 -4.72 11.73 2.14
CA PHE A 61 -4.49 11.10 0.84
C PHE A 61 -5.25 11.76 -0.31
N LEU A 62 -6.21 12.67 -0.04
CA LEU A 62 -6.99 13.32 -1.08
C LEU A 62 -6.12 14.20 -1.97
N PHE A 63 -5.22 14.99 -1.38
CA PHE A 63 -4.36 15.90 -2.14
C PHE A 63 -3.36 15.14 -3.01
N SER A 64 -2.74 14.08 -2.48
CA SER A 64 -1.85 13.23 -3.27
C SER A 64 -2.62 12.50 -4.37
N SER A 65 -3.82 11.98 -4.07
CA SER A 65 -4.67 11.31 -5.06
C SER A 65 -5.20 12.27 -6.12
N ALA A 66 -5.49 13.53 -5.79
CA ALA A 66 -5.87 14.55 -6.75
C ALA A 66 -4.72 14.86 -7.70
N ALA A 67 -3.51 15.05 -7.18
CA ALA A 67 -2.32 15.25 -8.01
C ALA A 67 -2.04 14.05 -8.92
N SER A 68 -2.12 12.82 -8.39
CA SER A 68 -1.98 11.60 -9.19
C SER A 68 -3.11 11.41 -10.19
N ALA A 69 -4.34 11.80 -9.87
CA ALA A 69 -5.48 11.68 -10.77
C ALA A 69 -5.33 12.54 -12.02
N VAL A 70 -4.62 13.68 -11.93
CA VAL A 70 -4.27 14.50 -13.10
C VAL A 70 -3.43 13.70 -14.10
N ALA A 71 -2.54 12.85 -13.61
CA ALA A 71 -1.59 12.10 -14.45
C ALA A 71 -2.12 10.73 -14.89
N ALA A 72 -2.82 10.00 -14.00
CA ALA A 72 -3.15 8.59 -14.20
C ALA A 72 -4.63 8.25 -13.97
N GLY A 73 -5.48 9.25 -13.69
CA GLY A 73 -6.89 9.05 -13.36
C GLY A 73 -7.13 8.68 -11.89
N SER A 74 -8.41 8.69 -11.47
CA SER A 74 -8.78 8.56 -10.05
C SER A 74 -8.92 7.13 -9.52
N LEU A 75 -8.80 6.11 -10.37
CA LEU A 75 -8.99 4.71 -9.98
C LEU A 75 -7.73 4.13 -9.32
N THR A 76 -7.24 4.80 -8.29
CA THR A 76 -6.01 4.43 -7.59
C THR A 76 -6.32 3.67 -6.30
N GLN A 77 -5.31 2.93 -5.82
CA GLN A 77 -5.38 2.25 -4.53
C GLN A 77 -5.64 3.23 -3.37
N ASP A 78 -5.09 4.45 -3.41
CA ASP A 78 -5.31 5.42 -2.35
C ASP A 78 -6.77 5.90 -2.30
N VAL A 79 -7.39 6.16 -3.46
CA VAL A 79 -8.82 6.53 -3.52
C VAL A 79 -9.70 5.41 -2.97
N PHE A 80 -9.49 4.20 -3.45
CA PHE A 80 -10.38 3.07 -3.21
C PHE A 80 -10.14 2.33 -1.88
N HIS A 81 -8.91 2.31 -1.38
CA HIS A 81 -8.57 1.61 -0.15
C HIS A 81 -8.28 2.51 1.04
N ARG A 82 -7.99 3.81 0.82
CA ARG A 82 -7.71 4.78 1.90
C ARG A 82 -8.81 5.80 2.07
N ILE A 83 -9.13 6.57 1.03
CA ILE A 83 -10.05 7.70 1.14
C ILE A 83 -11.48 7.21 1.35
N ILE A 84 -12.02 6.45 0.39
CA ILE A 84 -13.44 6.09 0.39
C ILE A 84 -13.82 5.28 1.64
N PRO A 85 -13.09 4.21 2.04
CA PRO A 85 -13.48 3.43 3.21
C PRO A 85 -13.37 4.22 4.51
N ASN A 86 -12.35 5.08 4.68
CA ASN A 86 -12.21 5.88 5.90
C ASN A 86 -13.27 6.98 5.99
N TRP A 87 -13.58 7.67 4.90
CA TRP A 87 -14.65 8.66 4.91
C TRP A 87 -16.03 8.02 5.10
N ALA A 88 -16.27 6.85 4.52
CA ALA A 88 -17.49 6.07 4.80
C ALA A 88 -17.60 5.71 6.28
N ALA A 89 -16.51 5.20 6.88
CA ALA A 89 -16.43 4.91 8.31
C ALA A 89 -16.69 6.15 9.17
N GLY A 90 -15.99 7.26 8.88
CA GLY A 90 -16.13 8.52 9.60
C GLY A 90 -17.56 9.06 9.56
N ILE A 91 -18.23 9.01 8.40
CA ILE A 91 -19.63 9.44 8.26
C ILE A 91 -20.56 8.58 9.12
N LEU A 92 -20.41 7.25 9.08
CA LEU A 92 -21.25 6.37 9.90
C LEU A 92 -21.01 6.58 11.40
N LEU A 93 -19.75 6.74 11.80
CA LEU A 93 -19.35 6.93 13.20
C LEU A 93 -19.74 8.30 13.76
N MET A 94 -19.86 9.34 12.92
CA MET A 94 -20.46 10.63 13.32
C MET A 94 -21.93 10.47 13.73
N GLY A 95 -22.68 9.59 13.06
CA GLY A 95 -24.09 9.32 13.37
C GLY A 95 -24.27 8.33 14.54
N ASN A 96 -23.43 7.31 14.65
CA ASN A 96 -23.46 6.33 15.74
C ASN A 96 -22.04 5.87 16.08
N LYS A 97 -21.59 6.15 17.30
CA LYS A 97 -20.21 5.83 17.74
C LYS A 97 -19.94 4.34 17.98
N LYS A 98 -20.97 3.49 17.96
CA LYS A 98 -20.78 2.04 18.14
C LYS A 98 -20.21 1.42 16.87
N VAL A 99 -18.99 0.92 16.96
CA VAL A 99 -18.20 0.41 15.83
C VAL A 99 -18.83 -0.85 15.22
N GLU A 100 -19.42 -1.71 16.06
CA GLU A 100 -20.08 -2.96 15.68
C GLU A 100 -21.34 -2.71 14.83
N GLU A 101 -22.05 -1.63 15.15
CA GLU A 101 -23.28 -1.23 14.47
C GLU A 101 -23.02 -0.38 13.23
N THR A 102 -21.79 0.11 13.01
CA THR A 102 -21.42 1.04 11.93
C THR A 102 -20.33 0.47 11.02
N LEU A 103 -19.06 0.74 11.33
CA LEU A 103 -17.88 0.30 10.58
C LEU A 103 -17.86 -1.20 10.30
N GLN A 104 -18.25 -2.01 11.28
CA GLN A 104 -18.23 -3.47 11.14
C GLN A 104 -19.51 -4.04 10.53
N ASN A 105 -20.49 -3.18 10.19
CA ASN A 105 -21.70 -3.57 9.50
C ASN A 105 -21.49 -3.45 7.98
N PRO A 106 -21.40 -4.58 7.23
CA PRO A 106 -21.10 -4.53 5.81
C PRO A 106 -22.15 -3.80 4.98
N ALA A 107 -23.43 -3.89 5.36
CA ALA A 107 -24.50 -3.22 4.63
C ALA A 107 -24.40 -1.70 4.78
N LYS A 108 -24.17 -1.19 5.99
CA LYS A 108 -24.00 0.25 6.21
C LYS A 108 -22.76 0.78 5.52
N MET A 109 -21.65 0.04 5.60
CA MET A 109 -20.42 0.39 4.90
C MET A 109 -20.58 0.33 3.38
N LEU A 110 -21.39 -0.58 2.84
CA LEU A 110 -21.71 -0.61 1.41
C LEU A 110 -22.37 0.70 0.96
N PHE A 111 -23.43 1.13 1.66
CA PHE A 111 -24.16 2.35 1.27
C PHE A 111 -23.36 3.61 1.51
N ALA A 112 -22.66 3.72 2.64
CA ALA A 112 -21.78 4.85 2.93
C ALA A 112 -20.61 4.90 1.93
N GLY A 113 -19.98 3.75 1.65
CA GLY A 113 -18.91 3.63 0.66
C GLY A 113 -19.36 3.95 -0.75
N ALA A 114 -20.59 3.57 -1.14
CA ALA A 114 -21.14 3.91 -2.44
C ALA A 114 -21.39 5.42 -2.58
N GLY A 115 -21.98 6.06 -1.57
CA GLY A 115 -22.20 7.51 -1.59
C GLY A 115 -20.89 8.29 -1.65
N VAL A 116 -19.94 7.96 -0.76
CA VAL A 116 -18.62 8.59 -0.74
C VAL A 116 -17.85 8.32 -2.03
N GLY A 117 -17.85 7.08 -2.51
CA GLY A 117 -17.16 6.70 -3.73
C GLY A 117 -17.69 7.43 -4.96
N ALA A 118 -19.00 7.56 -5.11
CA ALA A 118 -19.61 8.33 -6.18
C ALA A 118 -19.12 9.78 -6.19
N VAL A 119 -19.13 10.44 -5.02
CA VAL A 119 -18.71 11.84 -4.89
C VAL A 119 -17.20 11.99 -5.15
N VAL A 120 -16.37 11.17 -4.53
CA VAL A 120 -14.90 11.29 -4.62
C VAL A 120 -14.42 10.99 -6.05
N VAL A 121 -14.88 9.91 -6.66
CA VAL A 121 -14.45 9.54 -8.03
C VAL A 121 -14.97 10.55 -9.05
N ALA A 122 -16.22 11.02 -8.91
CA ALA A 122 -16.76 12.09 -9.75
C ALA A 122 -15.97 13.38 -9.63
N PHE A 123 -15.64 13.80 -8.40
CA PHE A 123 -14.83 14.98 -8.15
C PHE A 123 -13.45 14.87 -8.79
N LEU A 124 -12.72 13.78 -8.51
CA LEU A 124 -11.36 13.59 -9.00
C LEU A 124 -11.30 13.47 -10.53
N ASN A 125 -12.20 12.71 -11.16
CA ASN A 125 -12.21 12.59 -12.62
C ASN A 125 -12.68 13.87 -13.30
N THR A 126 -13.58 14.65 -12.68
CA THR A 126 -13.98 15.95 -13.22
C THR A 126 -12.82 16.93 -13.16
N LEU A 127 -12.08 16.95 -12.05
CA LEU A 127 -10.84 17.74 -11.94
C LEU A 127 -9.84 17.35 -13.02
N SER A 128 -9.58 16.06 -13.22
CA SER A 128 -8.67 15.57 -14.26
C SER A 128 -9.14 15.96 -15.66
N ALA A 129 -10.46 15.89 -15.93
CA ALA A 129 -11.03 16.20 -17.24
C ALA A 129 -10.97 17.69 -17.62
N ILE A 130 -10.82 18.58 -16.63
CA ILE A 130 -10.66 20.03 -16.87
C ILE A 130 -9.20 20.39 -17.20
N ILE A 131 -8.25 19.53 -16.85
CA ILE A 131 -6.82 19.82 -17.03
C ILE A 131 -6.42 19.54 -18.49
N PRO A 132 -5.73 20.50 -19.16
CA PRO A 132 -5.21 20.29 -20.51
C PRO A 132 -4.29 19.07 -20.61
N GLU A 133 -4.41 18.30 -21.70
CA GLU A 133 -3.59 17.09 -21.93
C GLU A 133 -2.09 17.36 -21.80
N LYS A 134 -1.59 18.51 -22.29
CA LYS A 134 -0.18 18.89 -22.15
C LYS A 134 0.28 18.99 -20.69
N LEU A 135 -0.58 19.47 -19.79
CA LEU A 135 -0.27 19.53 -18.35
C LEU A 135 -0.35 18.16 -17.70
N SER A 136 -1.27 17.29 -18.13
CA SER A 136 -1.35 15.91 -17.68
C SER A 136 -0.10 15.10 -18.06
N THR A 137 0.40 15.26 -19.29
CA THR A 137 1.66 14.62 -19.73
C THR A 137 2.83 15.10 -18.89
N ILE A 138 3.02 16.41 -18.71
CA ILE A 138 4.08 16.98 -17.86
C ILE A 138 3.96 16.47 -16.42
N ALA A 139 2.75 16.43 -15.86
CA ALA A 139 2.52 15.91 -14.51
C ALA A 139 2.92 14.43 -14.40
N SER A 140 2.60 13.60 -15.40
CA SER A 140 2.98 12.19 -15.43
C SER A 140 4.50 12.00 -15.52
N GLU A 141 5.17 12.80 -16.37
CA GLU A 141 6.62 12.79 -16.56
C GLU A 141 7.39 13.29 -15.34
N VAL A 142 6.76 14.06 -14.44
CA VAL A 142 7.39 14.51 -13.19
C VAL A 142 7.04 13.61 -12.01
N LEU A 143 5.76 13.31 -11.82
CA LEU A 143 5.26 12.58 -10.65
C LEU A 143 5.64 11.10 -10.67
N VAL A 144 5.65 10.45 -11.84
CA VAL A 144 6.01 9.03 -11.94
C VAL A 144 7.50 8.82 -11.62
N PRO A 145 8.45 9.58 -12.21
CA PRO A 145 9.85 9.49 -11.79
C PRO A 145 10.08 9.90 -10.35
N ALA A 146 9.41 10.94 -9.85
CA ALA A 146 9.54 11.34 -8.44
C ALA A 146 9.10 10.22 -7.47
N THR A 147 7.98 9.56 -7.76
CA THR A 147 7.51 8.39 -6.98
C THR A 147 8.48 7.23 -7.09
N THR A 148 9.02 6.99 -8.28
CA THR A 148 10.04 5.95 -8.52
C THR A 148 11.31 6.23 -7.72
N TYR A 149 11.74 7.49 -7.66
CA TYR A 149 12.87 7.91 -6.83
C TYR A 149 12.57 7.81 -5.33
N LEU A 150 11.34 8.06 -4.92
CA LEU A 150 10.97 7.85 -3.52
C LEU A 150 11.07 6.37 -3.13
N ILE A 151 10.58 5.46 -3.98
CA ILE A 151 10.46 4.03 -3.67
C ILE A 151 11.78 3.27 -3.85
N ASN A 152 12.54 3.53 -4.92
CA ASN A 152 13.66 2.67 -5.31
C ASN A 152 15.02 3.16 -4.75
N PRO A 153 15.35 4.47 -4.76
CA PRO A 153 16.55 4.95 -4.08
C PRO A 153 16.29 5.49 -2.66
N VAL A 154 15.30 6.37 -2.45
CA VAL A 154 15.19 7.09 -1.17
C VAL A 154 14.76 6.17 -0.02
N MET A 155 13.72 5.35 -0.22
CA MET A 155 13.23 4.45 0.83
C MET A 155 14.28 3.39 1.22
N PRO A 156 14.95 2.69 0.29
CA PRO A 156 16.08 1.82 0.64
C PRO A 156 17.22 2.55 1.35
N ALA A 157 17.57 3.77 0.95
CA ALA A 157 18.61 4.54 1.64
C ALA A 157 18.24 4.80 3.11
N ILE A 158 16.99 5.18 3.38
CA ILE A 158 16.50 5.41 4.74
C ILE A 158 16.53 4.11 5.57
N PHE A 159 16.03 3.00 5.02
CA PHE A 159 16.05 1.71 5.71
C PHE A 159 17.47 1.20 5.97
N TRP A 160 18.39 1.43 5.04
CA TRP A 160 19.80 1.08 5.20
C TRP A 160 20.48 1.91 6.28
N LEU A 161 20.25 3.24 6.31
CA LEU A 161 20.73 4.11 7.37
C LEU A 161 20.17 3.71 8.74
N ALA A 162 18.86 3.42 8.81
CA ALA A 162 18.22 2.93 10.03
C ALA A 162 18.81 1.58 10.49
N ALA A 163 19.18 0.71 9.57
CA ALA A 163 19.84 -0.56 9.91
C ALA A 163 21.23 -0.35 10.51
N ILE A 164 22.01 0.59 9.97
CA ILE A 164 23.35 0.95 10.49
C ILE A 164 23.23 1.53 11.90
N ASP A 165 22.27 2.43 12.11
CA ASP A 165 21.99 3.03 13.42
C ASP A 165 21.48 1.99 14.43
N GLY A 166 20.73 0.98 13.95
CA GLY A 166 20.23 -0.15 14.73
C GLY A 166 21.29 -1.14 15.22
N GLY A 167 22.57 -0.95 14.89
CA GLY A 167 23.70 -1.73 15.39
C GLY A 167 24.51 -2.43 14.30
N LYS A 168 25.74 -2.84 14.64
CA LYS A 168 26.70 -3.43 13.67
C LYS A 168 26.15 -4.67 12.96
N MET A 169 25.46 -5.54 13.70
CA MET A 169 24.91 -6.78 13.16
C MET A 169 23.72 -6.51 12.24
N CYS A 170 22.86 -5.57 12.63
CA CYS A 170 21.73 -5.10 11.85
C CYS A 170 22.20 -4.49 10.51
N GLY A 171 23.13 -3.53 10.56
CA GLY A 171 23.69 -2.88 9.37
C GLY A 171 24.38 -3.85 8.43
N MET A 172 25.16 -4.82 8.94
CA MET A 172 25.84 -5.82 8.13
C MET A 172 24.84 -6.70 7.36
N TRP A 173 23.88 -7.31 8.05
CA TRP A 173 22.89 -8.18 7.40
C TRP A 173 21.96 -7.42 6.46
N ALA A 174 21.55 -6.21 6.82
CA ALA A 174 20.77 -5.34 5.94
C ALA A 174 21.54 -5.00 4.66
N THR A 175 22.84 -4.69 4.75
CA THR A 175 23.66 -4.39 3.57
C THR A 175 23.77 -5.60 2.63
N VAL A 176 24.08 -6.78 3.18
CA VAL A 176 24.25 -8.01 2.40
C VAL A 176 22.93 -8.42 1.74
N LEU A 177 21.85 -8.55 2.51
CA LEU A 177 20.57 -8.98 1.98
C LEU A 177 19.91 -7.91 1.12
N GLY A 178 20.09 -6.63 1.44
CA GLY A 178 19.66 -5.50 0.61
C GLY A 178 20.33 -5.53 -0.77
N GLY A 179 21.64 -5.77 -0.83
CA GLY A 179 22.38 -5.94 -2.08
C GLY A 179 21.89 -7.14 -2.89
N ILE A 180 21.71 -8.31 -2.26
CA ILE A 180 21.16 -9.50 -2.92
C ILE A 180 19.75 -9.22 -3.45
N SER A 181 18.90 -8.57 -2.67
CA SER A 181 17.54 -8.20 -3.09
C SER A 181 17.55 -7.22 -4.24
N ALA A 182 18.46 -6.24 -4.27
CA ALA A 182 18.60 -5.32 -5.38
C ALA A 182 18.97 -6.06 -6.68
N LEU A 183 19.90 -7.01 -6.61
CA LEU A 183 20.34 -7.81 -7.76
C LEU A 183 19.23 -8.75 -8.28
N VAL A 184 18.56 -9.46 -7.37
CA VAL A 184 17.57 -10.47 -7.73
C VAL A 184 16.23 -9.84 -8.11
N THR A 185 15.82 -8.79 -7.39
CA THR A 185 14.46 -8.24 -7.50
C THR A 185 14.38 -6.86 -8.14
N GLY A 186 15.51 -6.18 -8.34
CA GLY A 186 15.56 -4.78 -8.77
C GLY A 186 15.18 -3.79 -7.65
N ASN A 187 14.92 -4.27 -6.43
CA ASN A 187 14.56 -3.44 -5.28
C ASN A 187 15.27 -3.94 -4.00
N ALA A 188 15.99 -3.06 -3.32
CA ALA A 188 16.75 -3.40 -2.11
C ALA A 188 15.87 -3.53 -0.84
N LEU A 189 14.65 -2.96 -0.84
CA LEU A 189 13.81 -2.84 0.35
C LEU A 189 13.46 -4.19 1.02
N PRO A 190 13.01 -5.23 0.30
CA PRO A 190 12.70 -6.51 0.95
C PRO A 190 13.92 -7.10 1.66
N GLY A 191 15.08 -7.04 1.01
CA GLY A 191 16.35 -7.49 1.61
C GLY A 191 16.81 -6.68 2.80
N LEU A 192 16.65 -5.35 2.76
CA LEU A 192 16.96 -4.48 3.90
C LEU A 192 16.11 -4.83 5.12
N VAL A 193 14.79 -4.97 4.94
CA VAL A 193 13.87 -5.33 6.03
C VAL A 193 14.22 -6.69 6.63
N LEU A 194 14.45 -7.70 5.78
CA LEU A 194 14.82 -9.04 6.26
C LEU A 194 16.19 -9.04 6.94
N GLY A 195 17.14 -8.26 6.45
CA GLY A 195 18.46 -8.11 7.07
C GLY A 195 18.41 -7.39 8.42
N ILE A 196 17.52 -6.40 8.59
CA ILE A 196 17.27 -5.79 9.89
C ILE A 196 16.75 -6.84 10.89
N LEU A 197 15.75 -7.65 10.48
CA LEU A 197 15.17 -8.69 11.33
C LEU A 197 16.19 -9.78 11.70
N VAL A 198 16.96 -10.27 10.73
CA VAL A 198 18.02 -11.27 10.97
C VAL A 198 19.10 -10.70 11.87
N GLY A 199 19.58 -9.49 11.57
CA GLY A 199 20.66 -8.86 12.32
C GLY A 199 20.27 -8.55 13.76
N LYS A 200 19.04 -8.08 13.99
CA LYS A 200 18.55 -7.84 15.36
C LYS A 200 18.30 -9.14 16.12
N SER A 201 17.71 -10.15 15.46
CA SER A 201 17.53 -11.47 16.07
C SER A 201 18.87 -12.11 16.46
N ALA A 202 19.90 -11.96 15.62
CA ALA A 202 21.25 -12.45 15.90
C ALA A 202 21.94 -11.70 17.05
N GLU A 203 21.68 -10.40 17.20
CA GLU A 203 22.20 -9.59 18.30
C GLU A 203 21.55 -9.95 19.64
N GLU A 204 20.23 -10.17 19.67
CA GLU A 204 19.48 -10.48 20.89
C GLU A 204 19.64 -11.94 21.34
N ASN A 205 19.59 -12.89 20.40
CA ASN A 205 19.53 -14.32 20.72
C ASN A 205 20.85 -15.06 20.49
N GLY A 206 21.83 -14.41 19.84
CA GLY A 206 23.07 -15.02 19.39
C GLY A 206 22.90 -16.01 18.23
N TYR A 207 23.95 -16.15 17.42
CA TYR A 207 23.95 -17.03 16.23
C TYR A 207 23.80 -18.53 16.51
N LYS A 208 23.98 -18.95 17.76
CA LYS A 208 23.82 -20.35 18.17
C LYS A 208 22.37 -20.70 18.52
N SER A 209 21.48 -19.71 18.63
CA SER A 209 20.05 -19.96 18.81
C SER A 209 19.46 -20.65 17.58
N ASN A 210 18.65 -21.68 17.82
CA ASN A 210 17.91 -22.37 16.76
C ASN A 210 17.00 -21.41 15.99
N VAL A 211 16.48 -20.38 16.65
CA VAL A 211 15.60 -19.37 16.04
C VAL A 211 16.33 -18.58 14.96
N VAL A 212 17.53 -18.09 15.26
CA VAL A 212 18.35 -17.28 14.32
C VAL A 212 18.78 -18.12 13.12
N ARG A 213 19.22 -19.37 13.35
CA ARG A 213 19.62 -20.27 12.26
C ARG A 213 18.45 -20.62 11.34
N LEU A 214 17.28 -20.90 11.93
CA LEU A 214 16.07 -21.19 11.17
C LEU A 214 15.65 -19.97 10.34
N LEU A 215 15.70 -18.77 10.93
CA LEU A 215 15.39 -17.53 10.23
C LEU A 215 16.34 -17.30 9.05
N ILE A 216 17.66 -17.44 9.25
CA ILE A 216 18.65 -17.32 8.17
C ILE A 216 18.39 -18.35 7.07
N ALA A 217 18.12 -19.62 7.44
CA ALA A 217 17.85 -20.67 6.47
C ALA A 217 16.59 -20.36 5.62
N ILE A 218 15.50 -19.93 6.25
CA ILE A 218 14.26 -19.54 5.56
C ILE A 218 14.52 -18.38 4.61
N VAL A 219 15.23 -17.34 5.06
CA VAL A 219 15.55 -16.17 4.24
C VAL A 219 16.39 -16.55 3.02
N ILE A 220 17.40 -17.42 3.18
CA ILE A 220 18.22 -17.91 2.07
C ILE A 220 17.37 -18.70 1.05
N ILE A 221 16.59 -19.68 1.54
CA ILE A 221 15.72 -20.50 0.67
C ILE A 221 14.76 -19.60 -0.12
N MET A 222 14.19 -18.60 0.55
CA MET A 222 13.28 -17.65 -0.08
C MET A 222 13.97 -16.83 -1.17
N PHE A 223 15.16 -16.30 -0.94
CA PHE A 223 15.90 -15.57 -1.98
C PHE A 223 16.30 -16.45 -3.16
N VAL A 224 16.70 -17.70 -2.92
CA VAL A 224 17.02 -18.67 -3.99
C VAL A 224 15.76 -18.99 -4.82
N ALA A 225 14.63 -19.22 -4.17
CA ALA A 225 13.36 -19.46 -4.86
C ALA A 225 12.95 -18.24 -5.72
N ILE A 226 13.04 -17.02 -5.17
CA ILE A 226 12.75 -15.79 -5.92
C ILE A 226 13.69 -15.65 -7.12
N ALA A 227 14.99 -15.90 -6.94
CA ALA A 227 15.97 -15.83 -8.02
C ALA A 227 15.68 -16.85 -9.14
N TYR A 228 15.27 -18.07 -8.78
CA TYR A 228 14.86 -19.10 -9.74
C TYR A 228 13.63 -18.68 -10.54
N PHE A 229 12.54 -18.27 -9.86
CA PHE A 229 11.30 -17.87 -10.54
C PHE A 229 11.42 -16.58 -11.35
N ARG A 230 12.43 -15.74 -11.06
CA ARG A 230 12.73 -14.54 -11.85
C ARG A 230 13.70 -14.78 -13.02
N GLY A 231 14.17 -16.02 -13.24
CA GLY A 231 15.13 -16.31 -14.29
C GLY A 231 16.49 -15.62 -14.08
N PHE A 232 16.83 -15.27 -12.84
CA PHE A 232 18.11 -14.59 -12.53
C PHE A 232 19.32 -15.44 -12.94
N PHE A 233 19.21 -16.77 -12.77
CA PHE A 233 20.28 -17.69 -13.13
C PHE A 233 20.48 -17.81 -14.65
N ASP A 234 19.42 -17.63 -15.45
CA ASP A 234 19.49 -17.71 -16.91
C ASP A 234 20.35 -16.58 -17.50
N GLN A 235 20.41 -15.42 -16.82
CA GLN A 235 21.26 -14.29 -17.21
C GLN A 235 22.76 -14.64 -17.19
N PHE A 236 23.18 -15.58 -16.34
CA PHE A 236 24.57 -16.04 -16.28
C PHE A 236 24.91 -17.06 -17.38
N PHE A 237 23.92 -17.79 -17.88
CA PHE A 237 24.12 -18.75 -18.97
C PHE A 237 24.08 -18.10 -20.35
N VAL A 238 23.31 -17.01 -20.52
CA VAL A 238 23.29 -16.23 -21.77
C VAL A 238 24.54 -15.37 -21.94
N ALA A 239 25.14 -14.87 -20.85
CA ALA A 239 26.39 -14.10 -20.92
C ALA A 239 27.64 -14.95 -21.28
N ALA A 240 27.49 -16.29 -21.35
CA ALA A 240 28.55 -17.23 -21.65
C ALA A 240 28.49 -17.82 -23.08
N ALA A 241 27.56 -17.36 -23.92
CA ALA A 241 27.42 -17.72 -25.34
C ALA A 241 27.64 -16.48 -26.23
#